data_AF-D8LXP2-F1
#
_entry.id   AF-D8LXP2-F1
#
_cell.length_a   1.000
_cell.length_b   1.000
_cell.length_c   1.000
_cell.angle_alpha   90.00
_cell.angle_beta   90.00
_cell.angle_gamma   90.00
#
_symmetry.space_group_name_H-M   'P 1'
#
loop_
_entity.id
_entity.type
_entity.pdbx_description
1 polymer ?
#
loop_
_entity_poly.entity_id
_entity_poly.type
_entity_poly.pdbx_seq_one_letter_code
_entity_poly.pdbx_strand_id
1 'polypeptide(L)'
;MLVEPPFVSSNQWNKNFVASQRVLKLICCDAGYVMQPLFAAFKHIIITSGTLSLDLYPKLLQFHPLVAKSICIDRNSHLCPVVVSRGNDQGRMTVTNAMEVPDTKPSSSLSAKSDVKLSSKYTLRANNQVAVSYGSLLVEMARVVPDGIICFFTSYSHISNPFLIWNRCLFLCEWDAHGVIRDIYNYKLLYIESRDINESNVAVQNYRKSCDEGKGAVLLCVVRGHISEGVHFNDHYGRCCILMGVPFLNTLSKELNQKCEYLRYQYDVDKNDYQICDAIRQSAQCVGRTIRNKNDYSFVIFADYRYDLVDHSSRLPEWIQQQLPPAHHNLSVEMAVITARTFFKKMARHDADTQPRTLTVETLPRYIYERGLYSV
;
A
#
# COMPACT_ATOMS: atom_id res chain seq x y z
N MET A 1 -4.87 30.90 -3.24
CA MET A 1 -3.76 31.40 -2.40
C MET A 1 -4.11 31.09 -0.96
N LEU A 2 -3.38 30.19 -0.30
CA LEU A 2 -3.62 29.88 1.12
C LEU A 2 -2.70 30.76 1.97
N VAL A 3 -3.27 31.79 2.59
CA VAL A 3 -2.59 32.59 3.61
C VAL A 3 -3.03 32.02 4.95
N GLU A 4 -2.11 31.41 5.70
CA GLU A 4 -2.43 30.97 7.07
C GLU A 4 -2.48 32.19 8.00
N PRO A 5 -3.61 32.47 8.66
CA PRO A 5 -3.70 33.61 9.56
C PRO A 5 -2.91 33.34 10.85
N PRO A 6 -2.31 34.38 11.48
CA PRO A 6 -1.79 34.26 12.82
C PRO A 6 -2.95 34.24 13.82
N PHE A 7 -2.97 33.25 14.71
CA PHE A 7 -3.61 33.44 16.02
C PHE A 7 -2.70 34.36 16.84
N VAL A 8 -3.26 35.48 17.30
CA VAL A 8 -2.60 36.37 18.25
C VAL A 8 -2.26 35.57 19.50
N SER A 9 -0.97 35.51 19.86
CA SER A 9 -0.59 35.10 21.21
C SER A 9 -1.00 36.21 22.17
N SER A 10 -2.09 36.04 22.90
CA SER A 10 -2.25 36.78 24.14
C SER A 10 -1.18 36.26 25.11
N ASN A 11 -0.31 37.17 25.54
CA ASN A 11 0.76 36.91 26.49
C ASN A 11 0.22 36.23 27.75
N GLN A 12 0.64 34.99 28.00
CA GLN A 12 0.93 34.54 29.36
C GLN A 12 2.22 33.69 29.35
N TRP A 13 3.16 34.14 30.16
CA TRP A 13 4.51 33.60 30.31
C TRP A 13 4.52 32.09 30.59
N ASN A 14 5.19 31.30 29.73
CA ASN A 14 6.33 30.44 30.08
C ASN A 14 6.69 29.43 28.98
N LYS A 15 7.95 29.51 28.54
CA LYS A 15 8.87 28.45 28.09
C LYS A 15 8.30 27.28 27.26
N ASN A 16 8.35 27.43 25.93
CA ASN A 16 9.03 26.52 24.99
C ASN A 16 8.95 27.13 23.58
N PHE A 17 10.09 27.57 23.05
CA PHE A 17 10.18 28.15 21.71
C PHE A 17 9.90 27.08 20.63
N VAL A 18 8.64 26.90 20.25
CA VAL A 18 8.29 26.44 18.91
C VAL A 18 8.15 27.69 18.07
N ALA A 19 9.19 28.05 17.32
CA ALA A 19 9.08 29.13 16.36
C ALA A 19 7.99 28.76 15.34
N SER A 20 6.82 29.42 15.44
CA SER A 20 5.82 29.39 14.38
C SER A 20 6.46 30.02 13.15
N GLN A 21 7.03 29.18 12.27
CA GLN A 21 7.55 29.63 10.99
C GLN A 21 6.35 30.07 10.16
N ARG A 22 6.28 31.37 9.88
CA ARG A 22 5.28 31.94 8.98
C ARG A 22 5.62 31.49 7.56
N VAL A 23 4.84 30.59 7.01
CA VAL A 23 5.05 30.06 5.65
C VAL A 23 3.87 30.49 4.77
N LEU A 24 4.14 31.27 3.73
CA LEU A 24 3.19 31.49 2.64
C LEU A 24 3.36 30.38 1.61
N LYS A 25 2.32 29.57 1.40
CA LYS A 25 2.33 28.51 0.39
C LYS A 25 1.48 28.88 -0.82
N LEU A 26 2.12 28.98 -1.98
CA LEU A 26 1.46 29.09 -3.27
C LEU A 26 1.23 27.69 -3.82
N ILE A 27 -0.02 27.33 -4.08
CA ILE A 27 -0.40 25.97 -4.50
C ILE A 27 -1.05 26.08 -5.87
N CYS A 28 -0.49 25.35 -6.83
CA CYS A 28 -1.11 25.15 -8.13
C CYS A 28 -2.09 23.97 -8.03
N CYS A 29 -3.38 24.23 -8.26
CA CYS A 29 -4.42 23.20 -8.19
C CYS A 29 -4.72 22.54 -9.54
N ASP A 30 -4.43 23.23 -10.65
CA ASP A 30 -4.71 22.77 -12.01
C ASP A 30 -3.44 22.26 -12.69
N ALA A 31 -3.39 20.93 -12.89
CA ALA A 31 -2.28 20.28 -13.59
C ALA A 31 -2.37 20.42 -15.12
N GLY A 32 -3.55 20.72 -15.67
CA GLY A 32 -3.77 20.89 -17.10
C GLY A 32 -3.02 22.08 -17.67
N TYR A 33 -2.94 23.21 -16.94
CA TYR A 33 -2.18 24.39 -17.39
C TYR A 33 -0.71 24.08 -17.70
N VAL A 34 -0.09 23.18 -16.94
CA VAL A 34 1.31 22.78 -17.16
C VAL A 34 1.46 21.91 -18.41
N MET A 35 0.43 21.12 -18.72
CA MET A 35 0.44 20.20 -19.87
C MET A 35 -0.01 20.84 -21.18
N GLN A 36 -0.78 21.94 -21.14
CA GLN A 36 -1.29 22.62 -22.34
C GLN A 36 -0.19 23.00 -23.36
N PRO A 37 0.97 23.57 -22.97
CA PRO A 37 2.05 23.86 -23.91
C PRO A 37 2.60 22.60 -24.58
N LEU A 38 2.67 21.48 -23.86
CA LEU A 38 3.11 20.20 -24.41
C LEU A 38 2.12 19.69 -25.45
N PHE A 39 0.81 19.73 -25.15
CA PHE A 39 -0.24 19.33 -26.09
C PHE A 39 -0.30 20.21 -27.34
N ALA A 40 0.09 21.49 -27.24
CA ALA A 40 0.18 22.39 -28.38
C ALA A 40 1.46 22.16 -29.21
N ALA A 41 2.58 21.84 -28.56
CA ALA A 41 3.88 21.68 -29.21
C ALA A 41 4.00 20.35 -29.98
N PHE A 42 3.38 19.27 -29.48
CA PHE A 42 3.53 17.93 -30.05
C PHE A 42 2.22 17.40 -30.59
N LYS A 43 2.25 16.90 -31.84
CA LYS A 43 1.07 16.34 -32.52
C LYS A 43 0.57 15.04 -31.88
N HIS A 44 1.48 14.20 -31.39
CA HIS A 44 1.17 12.90 -30.80
C HIS A 44 1.93 12.73 -29.49
N ILE A 45 1.19 12.60 -28.40
CA ILE A 45 1.73 12.35 -27.06
C ILE A 45 1.20 11.01 -26.57
N ILE A 46 2.10 10.13 -26.15
CA ILE A 46 1.76 8.82 -25.61
C ILE A 46 2.07 8.84 -24.12
N ILE A 47 1.02 8.69 -23.30
CA ILE A 47 1.15 8.56 -21.85
C ILE A 47 1.06 7.06 -21.52
N THR A 48 2.12 6.51 -20.93
CA THR A 48 2.17 5.10 -20.51
C THR A 48 2.44 4.99 -19.03
N SER A 49 1.70 4.12 -18.34
CA SER A 49 1.98 3.74 -16.96
C SER A 49 1.24 2.44 -16.64
N GLY A 50 1.87 1.56 -15.85
CA GLY A 50 1.25 0.31 -15.41
C GLY A 50 0.17 0.48 -14.34
N THR A 51 -0.01 1.69 -13.81
CA THR A 51 -0.99 1.99 -12.75
C THR A 51 -1.86 3.20 -13.08
N LEU A 52 -1.96 3.55 -14.37
CA LEU A 52 -2.74 4.69 -14.84
C LEU A 52 -4.25 4.41 -14.71
N SER A 53 -5.01 5.41 -14.24
CA SER A 53 -6.47 5.39 -14.31
C SER A 53 -6.91 6.06 -15.61
N LEU A 54 -7.62 5.33 -16.47
CA LEU A 54 -8.01 5.83 -17.80
C LEU A 54 -9.10 6.91 -17.75
N ASP A 55 -9.91 6.95 -16.69
CA ASP A 55 -11.03 7.90 -16.58
C ASP A 55 -10.63 9.23 -15.93
N LEU A 56 -9.72 9.20 -14.96
CA LEU A 56 -9.37 10.37 -14.15
C LEU A 56 -8.35 11.29 -14.85
N TYR A 57 -7.33 10.71 -15.50
CA TYR A 57 -6.23 11.50 -16.09
C TYR A 57 -6.67 12.43 -17.23
N PRO A 58 -7.55 12.01 -18.17
CA PRO A 58 -8.09 12.92 -19.19
C PRO A 58 -8.78 14.14 -18.59
N LYS A 59 -9.56 13.95 -17.51
CA LYS A 59 -10.23 15.04 -16.80
C LYS A 59 -9.24 15.98 -16.11
N LEU A 60 -8.26 15.43 -15.39
CA LEU A 60 -7.28 16.22 -14.63
C LEU A 60 -6.31 17.02 -15.51
N LEU A 61 -5.90 16.45 -16.64
CA LEU A 61 -4.91 17.07 -17.54
C LEU A 61 -5.57 17.80 -18.72
N GLN A 62 -6.91 17.76 -18.83
CA GLN A 62 -7.70 18.46 -19.83
C GLN A 62 -7.36 18.06 -21.27
N PHE A 63 -7.31 16.75 -21.55
CA PHE A 63 -7.10 16.24 -22.91
C PHE A 63 -8.10 15.14 -23.24
N HIS A 64 -8.35 14.95 -24.54
CA HIS A 64 -9.17 13.86 -25.06
C HIS A 64 -8.25 12.82 -25.69
N PRO A 65 -8.06 11.64 -25.07
CA PRO A 65 -7.25 10.59 -25.66
C PRO A 65 -7.91 10.09 -26.95
N LEU A 66 -7.13 9.99 -28.03
CA LEU A 66 -7.56 9.29 -29.25
C LEU A 66 -7.70 7.78 -29.00
N VAL A 67 -6.83 7.23 -28.14
CA VAL A 67 -6.82 5.84 -27.74
C VAL A 67 -6.60 5.78 -26.23
N ALA A 68 -7.52 5.14 -25.51
CA ALA A 68 -7.37 4.78 -24.11
C ALA A 68 -7.56 3.28 -23.99
N LYS A 69 -6.46 2.55 -23.70
CA LYS A 69 -6.48 1.09 -23.61
C LYS A 69 -5.68 0.63 -22.39
N SER A 70 -6.25 -0.31 -21.66
CA SER A 70 -5.53 -1.17 -20.73
C SER A 70 -5.05 -2.40 -21.50
N ILE A 71 -3.81 -2.83 -21.25
CA ILE A 71 -3.23 -4.00 -21.91
C ILE A 71 -2.94 -5.04 -20.83
N CYS A 72 -3.83 -6.02 -20.69
CA CYS A 72 -3.64 -7.17 -19.83
C CYS A 72 -4.25 -8.42 -20.48
N ILE A 73 -3.50 -9.01 -21.40
CA ILE A 73 -4.02 -10.08 -22.29
C ILE A 73 -4.09 -11.43 -21.56
N ASP A 74 -3.07 -11.75 -20.77
CA ASP A 74 -2.95 -13.04 -20.08
C ASP A 74 -2.85 -12.85 -18.57
N ARG A 75 -3.37 -13.84 -17.84
CA ARG A 75 -3.21 -13.92 -16.40
C ARG A 75 -1.76 -14.18 -16.04
N ASN A 76 -1.22 -13.40 -15.11
CA ASN A 76 0.13 -13.60 -14.58
C ASN A 76 0.11 -14.57 -13.40
N SER A 77 0.40 -15.84 -13.66
CA SER A 77 0.45 -16.91 -12.65
C SER A 77 1.53 -16.71 -11.58
N HIS A 78 2.47 -15.79 -11.80
CA HIS A 78 3.55 -15.45 -10.86
C HIS A 78 3.15 -14.36 -9.85
N LEU A 79 1.99 -13.75 -10.00
CA LEU A 79 1.46 -12.79 -9.04
C LEU A 79 0.27 -13.40 -8.31
N CYS A 80 0.34 -13.45 -6.98
CA CYS A 80 -0.77 -13.95 -6.17
C CYS A 80 -1.19 -12.89 -5.14
N PRO A 81 -2.14 -12.01 -5.49
CA PRO A 81 -2.72 -11.06 -4.57
C PRO A 81 -3.80 -11.71 -3.70
N VAL A 82 -3.83 -11.31 -2.42
CA VAL A 82 -4.85 -11.67 -1.45
C VAL A 82 -5.24 -10.46 -0.61
N VAL A 83 -6.50 -10.41 -0.17
CA VAL A 83 -6.98 -9.39 0.78
C VAL A 83 -7.16 -10.04 2.14
N VAL A 84 -6.41 -9.54 3.12
CA VAL A 84 -6.49 -9.98 4.52
C VAL A 84 -7.23 -8.93 5.32
N SER A 85 -8.45 -9.27 5.73
CA SER A 85 -9.39 -8.36 6.38
C SER A 85 -9.69 -8.77 7.83
N ARG A 86 -9.38 -10.03 8.20
CA ARG A 86 -9.69 -10.62 9.51
C ARG A 86 -8.40 -10.91 10.28
N GLY A 87 -8.31 -10.40 11.51
CA GLY A 87 -7.24 -10.74 12.45
C GLY A 87 -7.32 -12.20 12.88
N ASN A 88 -6.31 -12.67 13.63
CA ASN A 88 -6.36 -14.01 14.21
C ASN A 88 -7.05 -13.95 15.58
N ASP A 89 -8.24 -14.53 15.70
CA ASP A 89 -9.04 -14.50 16.95
C ASP A 89 -8.50 -15.43 18.06
N GLN A 90 -7.24 -15.88 17.96
CA GLN A 90 -6.63 -16.87 18.87
C GLN A 90 -5.23 -16.49 19.40
N GLY A 91 -4.97 -15.21 19.70
CA GLY A 91 -3.66 -14.76 20.22
C GLY A 91 -3.70 -13.95 21.53
N ARG A 92 -3.59 -14.64 22.67
CA ARG A 92 -3.21 -14.19 24.04
C ARG A 92 -4.01 -13.02 24.67
N MET A 93 -4.97 -13.40 25.50
CA MET A 93 -5.51 -12.62 26.62
C MET A 93 -4.41 -11.91 27.44
N THR A 94 -4.43 -10.57 27.48
CA THR A 94 -4.35 -9.74 28.71
C THR A 94 -4.46 -8.27 28.32
N VAL A 95 -5.67 -7.69 28.32
CA VAL A 95 -5.89 -6.30 28.79
C VAL A 95 -7.30 -6.25 29.40
N THR A 96 -7.39 -6.51 30.70
CA THR A 96 -8.29 -5.76 31.57
C THR A 96 -8.06 -4.27 31.31
N ASN A 97 -9.13 -3.51 31.04
CA ASN A 97 -9.18 -2.04 30.86
C ASN A 97 -9.40 -1.52 29.43
N ALA A 98 -10.33 -2.11 28.68
CA ALA A 98 -11.17 -1.25 27.84
C ALA A 98 -12.16 -0.54 28.77
N MET A 99 -11.88 0.71 29.14
CA MET A 99 -12.92 1.59 29.70
C MET A 99 -13.94 1.83 28.59
N GLU A 100 -15.03 1.07 28.62
CA GLU A 100 -16.26 1.44 27.94
C GLU A 100 -16.75 2.75 28.55
N VAL A 101 -16.84 3.79 27.73
CA VAL A 101 -17.64 4.97 28.08
C VAL A 101 -19.10 4.49 28.13
N PRO A 102 -19.79 4.58 29.28
CA PRO A 102 -21.11 3.99 29.41
C PRO A 102 -22.15 4.88 28.72
N ASP A 103 -22.67 4.44 27.59
CA ASP A 103 -23.97 4.90 27.10
C ASP A 103 -25.07 4.05 27.75
N THR A 104 -25.94 4.73 28.48
CA THR A 104 -27.07 4.16 29.21
C THR A 104 -28.08 3.46 28.28
N LYS A 105 -28.21 2.13 28.41
CA LYS A 105 -29.47 1.36 28.69
C LYS A 105 -29.24 -0.14 28.47
N PRO A 106 -29.76 -1.03 29.34
CA PRO A 106 -29.52 -2.47 29.22
C PRO A 106 -30.59 -3.13 28.35
N SER A 107 -30.18 -3.91 27.36
CA SER A 107 -31.05 -4.94 26.77
C SER A 107 -30.22 -6.17 26.42
N SER A 108 -30.56 -7.27 27.09
CA SER A 108 -30.08 -8.63 26.95
C SER A 108 -30.07 -9.14 25.50
N SER A 109 -28.90 -9.57 25.00
CA SER A 109 -28.73 -10.72 24.11
C SER A 109 -27.23 -11.04 23.95
N LEU A 110 -26.94 -12.31 23.66
CA LEU A 110 -25.63 -12.99 23.77
C LEU A 110 -24.45 -12.19 23.19
N SER A 111 -23.28 -12.28 23.85
CA SER A 111 -22.03 -11.68 23.40
C SER A 111 -21.52 -12.34 22.11
N ALA A 112 -21.92 -11.80 20.97
CA ALA A 112 -21.24 -12.02 19.71
C ALA A 112 -19.84 -11.42 19.82
N LYS A 113 -18.80 -12.27 19.90
CA LYS A 113 -17.40 -11.85 19.71
C LYS A 113 -17.33 -11.05 18.42
N SER A 114 -17.01 -9.75 18.50
CA SER A 114 -16.89 -8.91 17.33
C SER A 114 -15.56 -9.21 16.64
N ASP A 115 -15.62 -9.83 15.46
CA ASP A 115 -14.48 -9.95 14.53
C ASP A 115 -13.87 -8.56 14.33
N VAL A 116 -12.67 -8.34 14.87
CA VAL A 116 -11.98 -7.05 14.71
C VAL A 116 -11.46 -6.98 13.27
N LYS A 117 -12.15 -6.21 12.43
CA LYS A 117 -11.75 -5.98 11.04
C LYS A 117 -10.41 -5.24 10.98
N LEU A 118 -9.47 -5.77 10.22
CA LEU A 118 -8.15 -5.19 10.00
C LEU A 118 -8.30 -3.91 9.16
N SER A 119 -7.95 -2.76 9.74
CA SER A 119 -8.01 -1.48 9.02
C SER A 119 -7.09 -0.41 9.58
N SER A 120 -6.53 0.41 8.69
CA SER A 120 -5.77 1.61 9.05
C SER A 120 -6.60 2.91 9.07
N LYS A 121 -7.93 2.82 9.14
CA LYS A 121 -8.81 4.01 9.32
C LYS A 121 -8.41 4.78 10.57
N TYR A 122 -8.39 6.12 10.49
CA TYR A 122 -7.92 7.01 11.56
C TYR A 122 -8.54 6.70 12.94
N THR A 123 -9.85 6.44 12.97
CA THR A 123 -10.60 6.09 14.19
C THR A 123 -10.16 4.76 14.83
N LEU A 124 -9.63 3.83 14.02
CA LEU A 124 -9.19 2.50 14.46
C LEU A 124 -7.68 2.42 14.70
N ARG A 125 -6.91 3.48 14.40
CA ARG A 125 -5.44 3.51 14.59
C ARG A 125 -5.02 3.50 16.05
N ALA A 126 -5.84 4.07 16.94
CA ALA A 126 -5.58 4.06 18.37
C ALA A 126 -5.86 2.70 19.02
N ASN A 127 -6.46 1.76 18.29
CA ASN A 127 -6.67 0.42 18.80
C ASN A 127 -5.38 -0.41 18.68
N ASN A 128 -4.73 -0.64 19.82
CA ASN A 128 -3.52 -1.45 19.93
C ASN A 128 -3.71 -2.88 19.36
N GLN A 129 -4.93 -3.43 19.37
CA GLN A 129 -5.20 -4.76 18.81
C GLN A 129 -4.94 -4.83 17.30
N VAL A 130 -5.13 -3.73 16.57
CA VAL A 130 -4.83 -3.67 15.14
C VAL A 130 -3.33 -3.74 14.92
N ALA A 131 -2.53 -3.09 15.78
CA ALA A 131 -1.08 -3.17 15.74
C ALA A 131 -0.57 -4.59 15.99
N VAL A 132 -1.10 -5.25 17.02
CA VAL A 132 -0.77 -6.65 17.31
C VAL A 132 -1.19 -7.56 16.16
N SER A 133 -2.35 -7.33 15.54
CA SER A 133 -2.84 -8.13 14.40
C SER A 133 -1.93 -8.01 13.17
N TYR A 134 -1.46 -6.80 12.83
CA TYR A 134 -0.46 -6.62 11.77
C TYR A 134 0.87 -7.28 12.09
N GLY A 135 1.30 -7.22 13.36
CA GLY A 135 2.50 -7.91 13.82
C GLY A 135 2.39 -9.43 13.69
N SER A 136 1.26 -9.99 14.10
CA SER A 136 0.93 -11.42 13.96
C SER A 136 0.94 -11.86 12.49
N LEU A 137 0.30 -11.08 11.61
CA LEU A 137 0.36 -11.32 10.16
C LEU A 137 1.80 -11.36 9.64
N LEU A 138 2.64 -10.40 10.05
CA LEU A 138 4.02 -10.33 9.60
C LEU A 138 4.86 -11.52 10.13
N VAL A 139 4.67 -11.92 11.39
CA VAL A 139 5.35 -13.09 11.98
C VAL A 139 4.95 -14.37 11.24
N GLU A 140 3.66 -14.59 11.01
CA GLU A 140 3.20 -15.79 10.31
C GLU A 140 3.67 -15.83 8.85
N MET A 141 3.75 -14.69 8.18
CA MET A 141 4.31 -14.61 6.83
C MET A 141 5.84 -14.80 6.82
N ALA A 142 6.56 -14.28 7.82
CA ALA A 142 8.00 -14.46 7.96
C ALA A 142 8.41 -15.93 8.08
N ARG A 143 7.52 -16.79 8.60
CA ARG A 143 7.73 -18.26 8.69
C ARG A 143 7.66 -18.98 7.35
N VAL A 144 6.93 -18.42 6.38
CA VAL A 144 6.49 -19.13 5.17
C VAL A 144 7.14 -18.58 3.91
N VAL A 145 7.31 -17.26 3.84
CA VAL A 145 7.87 -16.58 2.68
C VAL A 145 9.38 -16.81 2.63
N PRO A 146 9.94 -17.30 1.51
CA PRO A 146 11.38 -17.38 1.31
C PRO A 146 12.01 -15.98 1.17
N ASP A 147 13.26 -15.84 1.62
CA ASP A 147 14.09 -14.66 1.35
C ASP A 147 13.47 -13.33 1.82
N GLY A 148 13.08 -12.45 0.90
CA GLY A 148 12.67 -11.07 1.17
C GLY A 148 11.16 -10.86 1.34
N ILE A 149 10.78 -10.18 2.43
CA ILE A 149 9.46 -9.56 2.61
C ILE A 149 9.61 -8.05 2.62
N ILE A 150 8.72 -7.35 1.93
CA ILE A 150 8.62 -5.89 1.95
C ILE A 150 7.26 -5.51 2.50
N CYS A 151 7.26 -4.68 3.54
CA CYS A 151 6.05 -4.24 4.21
C CYS A 151 5.90 -2.73 4.06
N PHE A 152 4.90 -2.31 3.29
CA PHE A 152 4.57 -0.91 3.08
C PHE A 152 3.53 -0.43 4.08
N PHE A 153 3.90 0.55 4.90
CA PHE A 153 2.99 1.27 5.78
C PHE A 153 2.49 2.55 5.12
N THR A 154 1.29 2.97 5.52
CA THR A 154 0.63 4.15 4.95
C THR A 154 1.22 5.49 5.39
N SER A 155 2.06 5.55 6.44
CA SER A 155 2.70 6.80 6.89
C SER A 155 3.92 6.56 7.78
N TYR A 156 4.86 7.52 7.81
CA TYR A 156 5.96 7.51 8.79
C TYR A 156 5.47 7.64 10.22
N SER A 157 4.31 8.24 10.50
CA SER A 157 3.74 8.22 11.87
C SER A 157 3.47 6.80 12.36
N HIS A 158 3.37 5.82 11.45
CA HIS A 158 3.26 4.41 11.78
C HIS A 158 4.62 3.70 11.94
N ILE A 159 5.75 4.35 11.60
CA ILE A 159 7.11 3.78 11.63
C ILE A 159 8.08 4.56 12.56
N SER A 160 8.11 5.90 12.54
CA SER A 160 8.99 6.72 13.39
C SER A 160 8.67 8.23 13.40
N ASN A 161 8.91 8.85 14.57
CA ASN A 161 9.13 10.29 14.72
C ASN A 161 10.36 10.52 15.64
N PRO A 162 11.44 11.17 15.17
CA PRO A 162 12.74 11.14 15.87
C PRO A 162 12.91 12.13 17.04
N PHE A 163 11.96 13.03 17.33
CA PHE A 163 12.25 14.19 18.21
C PHE A 163 11.67 14.17 19.63
N LEU A 164 11.00 13.11 20.07
CA LEU A 164 10.58 13.00 21.48
C LEU A 164 10.60 11.55 21.96
N ILE A 165 11.31 11.33 23.06
CA ILE A 165 11.33 10.11 23.90
C ILE A 165 9.91 9.69 24.36
N TRP A 166 8.90 10.55 24.16
CA TRP A 166 7.48 10.33 24.49
C TRP A 166 6.55 10.14 23.27
N ASN A 167 7.04 10.21 22.02
CA ASN A 167 6.27 9.94 20.78
C ASN A 167 6.84 8.73 20.02
N ARG A 168 6.95 7.64 20.78
CA ARG A 168 7.38 6.33 20.31
C ARG A 168 6.37 5.78 19.28
N CYS A 169 6.88 5.14 18.23
CA CYS A 169 6.11 4.55 17.14
C CYS A 169 5.01 3.62 17.68
N LEU A 170 3.72 3.94 17.46
CA LEU A 170 2.61 3.16 18.04
C LEU A 170 2.73 1.67 17.67
N PHE A 171 3.09 1.34 16.44
CA PHE A 171 3.23 -0.05 16.01
C PHE A 171 4.49 -0.72 16.57
N LEU A 172 5.70 -0.18 16.35
CA LEU A 172 6.94 -0.81 16.81
C LEU A 172 7.02 -0.96 18.33
N CYS A 173 6.49 -0.01 19.10
CA CYS A 173 6.49 -0.11 20.56
C CYS A 173 5.50 -1.15 21.06
N GLU A 174 4.33 -1.26 20.43
CA GLU A 174 3.41 -2.37 20.70
C GLU A 174 4.06 -3.70 20.29
N TRP A 175 4.74 -3.75 19.14
CA TRP A 175 5.42 -4.96 18.68
C TRP A 175 6.56 -5.39 19.60
N ASP A 176 7.29 -4.45 20.18
CA ASP A 176 8.31 -4.74 21.19
C ASP A 176 7.67 -5.24 22.50
N ALA A 177 6.64 -4.53 23.00
CA ALA A 177 5.93 -4.88 24.23
C ALA A 177 5.28 -6.27 24.16
N HIS A 178 4.75 -6.65 22.99
CA HIS A 178 4.14 -7.97 22.75
C HIS A 178 5.13 -9.02 22.22
N GLY A 179 6.42 -8.68 22.07
CA GLY A 179 7.46 -9.62 21.64
C GLY A 179 7.45 -10.00 20.15
N VAL A 180 6.63 -9.34 19.33
CA VAL A 180 6.52 -9.55 17.88
C VAL A 180 7.86 -9.35 17.18
N ILE A 181 8.62 -8.32 17.57
CA ILE A 181 9.94 -8.04 16.97
C ILE A 181 10.89 -9.23 17.19
N ARG A 182 10.93 -9.76 18.41
CA ARG A 182 11.73 -10.93 18.75
C ARG A 182 11.30 -12.16 17.94
N ASP A 183 10.00 -12.35 17.77
CA ASP A 183 9.46 -13.45 16.99
C ASP A 183 9.81 -13.33 15.50
N ILE A 184 9.83 -12.13 14.94
CA ILE A 184 10.32 -11.88 13.58
C ILE A 184 11.80 -12.24 13.45
N TYR A 185 12.65 -11.80 14.40
CA TYR A 185 14.09 -12.06 14.40
C TYR A 185 14.46 -13.55 14.40
N ASN A 186 13.62 -14.41 14.96
CA ASN A 186 13.81 -15.85 14.90
C ASN A 186 13.84 -16.35 13.44
N TYR A 187 13.02 -15.75 12.58
CA TYR A 187 12.87 -16.15 11.17
C TYR A 187 13.70 -15.29 10.22
N LYS A 188 13.64 -13.95 10.33
CA LYS A 188 14.24 -13.00 9.36
C LYS A 188 14.79 -11.75 10.07
N LEU A 189 15.77 -11.10 9.45
CA LEU A 189 16.31 -9.83 9.94
C LEU A 189 15.39 -8.65 9.59
N LEU A 190 15.23 -7.70 10.50
CA LEU A 190 14.34 -6.55 10.33
C LEU A 190 15.13 -5.29 9.96
N TYR A 191 14.73 -4.63 8.88
CA TYR A 191 15.25 -3.35 8.43
C TYR A 191 14.12 -2.34 8.30
N ILE A 192 14.39 -1.08 8.61
CA ILE A 192 13.38 -0.02 8.66
C ILE A 192 13.86 1.15 7.80
N GLU A 193 12.97 1.64 6.94
CA GLU A 193 13.19 2.87 6.18
C GLU A 193 13.24 4.07 7.12
N SER A 194 14.34 4.83 7.04
CA SER A 194 14.48 6.13 7.71
C SER A 194 14.08 7.27 6.78
N ARG A 195 13.85 8.46 7.37
CA ARG A 195 13.66 9.70 6.61
C ARG A 195 14.98 10.21 6.01
N ASP A 196 16.11 9.80 6.59
CA ASP A 196 17.42 10.06 5.99
C ASP A 196 17.66 9.07 4.84
N ILE A 197 17.91 9.63 3.66
CA ILE A 197 18.17 8.88 2.43
C ILE A 197 19.42 8.00 2.59
N ASN A 198 20.45 8.49 3.27
CA ASN A 198 21.70 7.74 3.42
C ASN A 198 21.51 6.53 4.33
N GLU A 199 20.87 6.71 5.48
CA GLU A 199 20.57 5.62 6.42
C GLU A 199 19.68 4.56 5.76
N SER A 200 18.66 5.01 5.02
CA SER A 200 17.76 4.10 4.33
C SER A 200 18.44 3.34 3.18
N ASN A 201 19.35 3.98 2.44
CA ASN A 201 20.15 3.28 1.42
C ASN A 201 21.01 2.18 2.06
N VAL A 202 21.61 2.44 3.22
CA VAL A 202 22.36 1.43 3.98
C VAL A 202 21.43 0.30 4.45
N ALA A 203 20.22 0.62 4.92
CA ALA A 203 19.22 -0.36 5.32
C ALA A 203 18.83 -1.29 4.14
N VAL A 204 18.63 -0.74 2.95
CA VAL A 204 18.32 -1.51 1.73
C VAL A 204 19.51 -2.38 1.29
N GLN A 205 20.74 -1.87 1.39
CA GLN A 205 21.94 -2.65 1.08
C GLN A 205 22.08 -3.85 2.02
N ASN A 206 21.89 -3.63 3.32
CA ASN A 206 21.94 -4.70 4.32
C ASN A 206 20.78 -5.69 4.16
N TYR A 207 19.59 -5.20 3.79
CA TYR A 207 18.45 -6.05 3.43
C TYR A 207 18.79 -7.02 2.31
N ARG A 208 19.37 -6.51 1.20
CA ARG A 208 19.78 -7.35 0.07
C ARG A 208 20.82 -8.38 0.49
N LYS A 209 21.84 -7.94 1.21
CA LYS A 209 22.89 -8.83 1.74
C LYS A 209 22.31 -9.97 2.58
N SER A 210 21.36 -9.68 3.46
CA SER A 210 20.71 -10.69 4.31
C SER A 210 19.83 -11.67 3.55
N CYS A 211 19.23 -11.23 2.43
CA CYS A 211 18.53 -12.13 1.50
C CYS A 211 19.53 -13.04 0.77
N ASP A 212 20.69 -12.51 0.35
CA ASP A 212 21.73 -13.27 -0.37
C ASP A 212 22.46 -14.28 0.54
N GLU A 213 22.62 -13.96 1.82
CA GLU A 213 23.25 -14.82 2.82
C GLU A 213 22.30 -15.90 3.41
N GLY A 214 21.05 -15.96 2.94
CA GLY A 214 20.11 -17.05 3.21
C GLY A 214 19.32 -16.94 4.53
N LYS A 215 19.61 -15.96 5.40
CA LYS A 215 18.76 -15.70 6.59
C LYS A 215 17.41 -15.11 6.20
N GLY A 216 17.37 -14.37 5.09
CA GLY A 216 16.19 -13.62 4.66
C GLY A 216 15.97 -12.37 5.51
N ALA A 217 15.15 -11.46 4.98
CA ALA A 217 14.96 -10.15 5.59
C ALA A 217 13.54 -9.61 5.39
N VAL A 218 13.15 -8.75 6.31
CA VAL A 218 11.93 -7.94 6.26
C VAL A 218 12.33 -6.48 6.19
N LEU A 219 11.85 -5.78 5.17
CA LEU A 219 12.02 -4.34 5.04
C LEU A 219 10.70 -3.62 5.31
N LEU A 220 10.68 -2.77 6.33
CA LEU A 220 9.54 -1.90 6.62
C LEU A 220 9.73 -0.57 5.90
N CYS A 221 8.89 -0.29 4.91
CA CYS A 221 8.90 0.91 4.08
C CYS A 221 7.65 1.76 4.31
N VAL A 222 7.71 3.03 3.89
CA VAL A 222 6.54 3.90 3.85
C VAL A 222 6.11 4.13 2.41
N VAL A 223 4.79 4.04 2.16
CA VAL A 223 4.21 4.45 0.88
C VAL A 223 4.41 5.94 0.68
N ARG A 224 4.85 6.36 -0.51
CA ARG A 224 5.34 7.72 -0.83
C ARG A 224 6.66 8.08 -0.15
N GLY A 225 7.36 7.10 0.41
CA GLY A 225 8.77 7.22 0.80
C GLY A 225 9.68 7.04 -0.41
N HIS A 226 10.93 7.49 -0.27
CA HIS A 226 11.91 7.42 -1.35
C HIS A 226 12.17 5.98 -1.84
N ILE A 227 12.10 5.00 -0.94
CA ILE A 227 12.25 3.58 -1.30
C ILE A 227 11.11 3.09 -2.18
N SER A 228 9.86 3.48 -1.86
CA SER A 228 8.67 3.10 -2.64
C SER A 228 8.63 3.69 -4.07
N GLU A 229 9.39 4.77 -4.31
CA GLU A 229 9.44 5.47 -5.60
C GLU A 229 10.69 5.14 -6.43
N GLY A 230 11.85 4.95 -5.78
CA GLY A 230 13.14 4.85 -6.46
C GLY A 230 13.74 3.45 -6.55
N VAL A 231 13.31 2.51 -5.71
CA VAL A 231 13.98 1.20 -5.58
C VAL A 231 13.12 0.07 -6.16
N HIS A 232 13.78 -0.83 -6.88
CA HIS A 232 13.18 -2.06 -7.41
C HIS A 232 13.64 -3.27 -6.58
N PHE A 233 12.71 -4.18 -6.33
CA PHE A 233 12.93 -5.40 -5.54
C PHE A 233 12.66 -6.60 -6.43
N ASN A 234 13.64 -6.91 -7.28
CA ASN A 234 13.53 -8.00 -8.24
C ASN A 234 13.80 -9.34 -7.56
N ASP A 235 13.24 -10.40 -8.11
CA ASP A 235 13.58 -11.79 -7.79
C ASP A 235 13.35 -12.11 -6.30
N HIS A 236 14.35 -12.72 -5.63
CA HIS A 236 14.25 -13.13 -4.23
C HIS A 236 14.19 -11.97 -3.23
N TYR A 237 14.49 -10.75 -3.67
CA TYR A 237 14.31 -9.55 -2.85
C TYR A 237 12.85 -9.14 -2.68
N GLY A 238 11.92 -9.64 -3.50
CA GLY A 238 10.53 -9.19 -3.53
C GLY A 238 9.49 -10.30 -3.36
N ARG A 239 9.82 -11.42 -2.72
CA ARG A 239 8.95 -12.63 -2.68
C ARG A 239 7.59 -12.40 -2.02
N CYS A 240 7.51 -11.48 -1.06
CA CYS A 240 6.22 -11.02 -0.55
C CYS A 240 6.16 -9.51 -0.38
N CYS A 241 5.07 -8.92 -0.86
CA CYS A 241 4.70 -7.53 -0.65
C CYS A 241 3.48 -7.45 0.27
N ILE A 242 3.61 -6.78 1.42
CA ILE A 242 2.51 -6.57 2.37
C ILE A 242 2.18 -5.08 2.40
N LEU A 243 0.97 -4.70 2.02
CA LEU A 243 0.45 -3.35 2.20
C LEU A 243 -0.38 -3.30 3.48
N MET A 244 0.18 -2.68 4.52
CA MET A 244 -0.48 -2.51 5.82
C MET A 244 -1.39 -1.28 5.80
N GLY A 245 -2.65 -1.50 5.42
CA GLY A 245 -3.65 -0.45 5.30
C GLY A 245 -3.69 0.22 3.91
N VAL A 246 -4.65 1.12 3.73
CA VAL A 246 -4.81 1.92 2.49
C VAL A 246 -4.11 3.29 2.61
N PRO A 247 -3.20 3.67 1.69
CA PRO A 247 -2.34 4.86 1.81
C PRO A 247 -3.05 6.17 1.44
N PHE A 248 -4.09 6.50 2.19
CA PHE A 248 -4.79 7.78 2.06
C PHE A 248 -3.89 8.97 2.40
N LEU A 249 -4.05 10.06 1.65
CA LEU A 249 -3.47 11.35 2.01
C LEU A 249 -4.09 11.87 3.31
N ASN A 250 -3.35 12.73 4.01
CA ASN A 250 -3.84 13.34 5.24
C ASN A 250 -5.00 14.31 4.95
N THR A 251 -6.20 13.96 5.41
CA THR A 251 -7.42 14.76 5.23
C THR A 251 -7.40 16.08 5.99
N LEU A 252 -6.54 16.22 7.00
CA LEU A 252 -6.33 17.46 7.75
C LEU A 252 -5.49 18.48 6.99
N SER A 253 -4.82 18.10 5.90
CA SER A 253 -4.03 19.04 5.11
C SER A 253 -4.93 20.02 4.37
N LYS A 254 -4.72 21.32 4.63
CA LYS A 254 -5.47 22.39 3.97
C LYS A 254 -5.19 22.41 2.47
N GLU A 255 -3.97 22.07 2.08
CA GLU A 255 -3.52 22.04 0.69
C GLU A 255 -4.31 21.01 -0.13
N LEU A 256 -4.48 19.80 0.41
CA LEU A 256 -5.30 18.78 -0.24
C LEU A 256 -6.76 19.20 -0.32
N ASN A 257 -7.31 19.75 0.76
CA ASN A 257 -8.70 20.15 0.80
C ASN A 257 -9.00 21.24 -0.24
N GLN A 258 -8.13 22.25 -0.35
CA GLN A 258 -8.24 23.29 -1.38
C GLN A 258 -8.09 22.74 -2.80
N LYS A 259 -7.17 21.79 -3.03
CA LYS A 259 -7.05 21.12 -4.32
C LYS A 259 -8.32 20.34 -4.67
N CYS A 260 -8.84 19.53 -3.75
CA CYS A 260 -10.08 18.78 -3.95
C CYS A 260 -11.28 19.70 -4.18
N GLU A 261 -11.38 20.83 -3.46
CA GLU A 261 -12.43 21.82 -3.64
C GLU A 261 -12.37 22.45 -5.04
N TYR A 262 -11.18 22.82 -5.50
CA TYR A 262 -10.96 23.30 -6.86
C TYR A 262 -11.35 22.25 -7.92
N LEU A 263 -10.89 21.00 -7.76
CA LEU A 263 -11.19 19.92 -8.70
C LEU A 263 -12.70 19.60 -8.76
N ARG A 264 -13.40 19.71 -7.62
CA ARG A 264 -14.85 19.55 -7.54
C ARG A 264 -15.57 20.65 -8.30
N TYR A 265 -15.16 21.92 -8.11
CA TYR A 265 -15.79 23.06 -8.77
C TYR A 265 -15.53 23.08 -10.29
N GLN A 266 -14.30 22.79 -10.71
CA GLN A 266 -13.88 22.95 -12.10
C GLN A 266 -14.12 21.72 -12.98
N TYR A 267 -13.98 20.50 -12.43
CA TYR A 267 -14.00 19.25 -13.22
C TYR A 267 -15.01 18.21 -12.70
N ASP A 268 -15.86 18.58 -11.73
CA ASP A 268 -16.83 17.68 -11.09
C ASP A 268 -16.20 16.37 -10.57
N VAL A 269 -14.97 16.47 -10.05
CA VAL A 269 -14.28 15.34 -9.44
C VAL A 269 -14.58 15.32 -7.94
N ASP A 270 -15.25 14.27 -7.48
CA ASP A 270 -15.54 14.12 -6.06
C ASP A 270 -14.26 13.93 -5.24
N LYS A 271 -14.27 14.47 -4.02
CA LYS A 271 -13.13 14.39 -3.10
C LYS A 271 -12.79 12.95 -2.73
N ASN A 272 -13.78 12.12 -2.46
CA ASN A 272 -13.55 10.72 -2.08
C ASN A 272 -13.03 9.93 -3.27
N ASP A 273 -13.58 10.16 -4.46
CA ASP A 273 -13.12 9.56 -5.71
C ASP A 273 -11.62 9.83 -5.92
N TYR A 274 -11.22 11.11 -5.89
CA TYR A 274 -9.81 11.51 -6.04
C TYR A 274 -8.90 10.83 -5.01
N GLN A 275 -9.33 10.79 -3.75
CA GLN A 275 -8.56 10.19 -2.66
C GLN A 275 -8.40 8.67 -2.81
N ILE A 276 -9.45 7.97 -3.21
CA ILE A 276 -9.40 6.52 -3.44
C ILE A 276 -8.50 6.23 -4.65
N CYS A 277 -8.69 6.95 -5.76
CA CYS A 277 -7.85 6.81 -6.95
C CYS A 277 -6.36 6.99 -6.62
N ASP A 278 -6.01 8.05 -5.88
CA ASP A 278 -4.63 8.29 -5.48
C ASP A 278 -4.09 7.17 -4.57
N ALA A 279 -4.86 6.74 -3.58
CA ALA A 279 -4.42 5.68 -2.66
C ALA A 279 -4.24 4.32 -3.35
N ILE A 280 -5.16 3.93 -4.23
CA ILE A 280 -5.07 2.68 -4.99
C ILE A 280 -3.93 2.74 -5.99
N ARG A 281 -3.72 3.88 -6.67
CA ARG A 281 -2.58 4.09 -7.56
C ARG A 281 -1.25 3.91 -6.84
N GLN A 282 -1.08 4.49 -5.65
CA GLN A 282 0.14 4.30 -4.84
C GLN A 282 0.28 2.86 -4.34
N SER A 283 -0.83 2.19 -3.99
CA SER A 283 -0.81 0.78 -3.58
C SER A 283 -0.28 -0.10 -4.72
N ALA A 284 -0.86 0.06 -5.92
CA ALA A 284 -0.46 -0.69 -7.10
C ALA A 284 0.98 -0.35 -7.54
N GLN A 285 1.44 0.89 -7.35
CA GLN A 285 2.82 1.28 -7.62
C GLN A 285 3.79 0.51 -6.73
N CYS A 286 3.46 0.33 -5.44
CA CYS A 286 4.27 -0.46 -4.51
C CYS A 286 4.31 -1.94 -4.93
N VAL A 287 3.16 -2.53 -5.28
CA VAL A 287 3.09 -3.91 -5.79
C VAL A 287 3.92 -4.07 -7.08
N GLY A 288 3.85 -3.09 -7.98
CA GLY A 288 4.65 -3.09 -9.21
C GLY A 288 6.16 -3.00 -9.00
N ARG A 289 6.64 -2.79 -7.76
CA ARG A 289 8.08 -2.85 -7.43
C ARG A 289 8.59 -4.27 -7.17
N THR A 290 7.71 -5.20 -6.83
CA THR A 290 8.09 -6.58 -6.47
C THR A 290 7.98 -7.57 -7.62
N ILE A 291 7.44 -7.13 -8.77
CA ILE A 291 7.40 -7.94 -9.98
C ILE A 291 7.88 -7.11 -11.17
N ARG A 292 9.04 -7.49 -11.73
CA ARG A 292 9.64 -6.78 -12.87
C ARG A 292 9.85 -7.67 -14.09
N ASN A 293 10.19 -8.93 -13.85
CA ASN A 293 10.58 -9.87 -14.89
C ASN A 293 9.55 -11.00 -15.02
N LYS A 294 9.49 -11.61 -16.19
CA LYS A 294 8.58 -12.72 -16.50
C LYS A 294 8.80 -13.99 -15.66
N ASN A 295 10.00 -14.15 -15.12
CA ASN A 295 10.36 -15.29 -14.28
C ASN A 295 10.15 -15.00 -12.79
N ASP A 296 9.88 -13.74 -12.46
CA ASP A 296 9.78 -13.29 -11.08
C ASP A 296 8.38 -13.53 -10.54
N TYR A 297 8.28 -13.93 -9.28
CA TYR A 297 7.03 -14.22 -8.61
C TYR A 297 6.95 -13.57 -7.24
N SER A 298 5.77 -13.06 -6.91
CA SER A 298 5.51 -12.28 -5.71
C SER A 298 4.13 -12.62 -5.14
N PHE A 299 4.11 -12.92 -3.85
CA PHE A 299 2.88 -13.03 -3.06
C PHE A 299 2.51 -11.66 -2.50
N VAL A 300 1.31 -11.16 -2.79
CA VAL A 300 0.90 -9.78 -2.44
C VAL A 300 -0.24 -9.82 -1.45
N ILE A 301 -0.09 -9.11 -0.34
CA ILE A 301 -1.09 -9.05 0.72
C ILE A 301 -1.59 -7.60 0.83
N PHE A 302 -2.88 -7.40 0.57
CA PHE A 302 -3.60 -6.19 0.90
C PHE A 302 -4.21 -6.35 2.29
N ALA A 303 -3.53 -5.83 3.31
CA ALA A 303 -3.95 -5.99 4.71
C ALA A 303 -4.87 -4.83 5.14
N ASP A 304 -6.07 -4.77 4.56
CA ASP A 304 -7.17 -3.89 4.98
C ASP A 304 -8.49 -4.37 4.38
N TYR A 305 -9.57 -4.42 5.15
CA TYR A 305 -10.88 -4.79 4.60
C TYR A 305 -11.38 -3.84 3.50
N ARG A 306 -10.88 -2.60 3.45
CA ARG A 306 -11.30 -1.62 2.44
C ARG A 306 -10.95 -2.04 1.01
N TYR A 307 -9.95 -2.89 0.81
CA TYR A 307 -9.63 -3.41 -0.52
C TYR A 307 -10.72 -4.34 -1.07
N ASP A 308 -11.59 -4.90 -0.21
CA ASP A 308 -12.75 -5.68 -0.62
C ASP A 308 -13.97 -4.83 -1.03
N LEU A 309 -13.95 -3.52 -0.77
CA LEU A 309 -15.03 -2.63 -1.18
C LEU A 309 -15.04 -2.46 -2.70
N VAL A 310 -16.23 -2.38 -3.30
CA VAL A 310 -16.42 -2.24 -4.76
C VAL A 310 -15.68 -1.01 -5.30
N ASP A 311 -15.77 0.13 -4.60
CA ASP A 311 -15.13 1.39 -5.02
C ASP A 311 -13.59 1.31 -5.05
N HIS A 312 -13.00 0.42 -4.25
CA HIS A 312 -11.55 0.26 -4.14
C HIS A 312 -11.04 -0.82 -5.10
N SER A 313 -11.69 -1.98 -5.09
CA SER A 313 -11.32 -3.14 -5.92
C SER A 313 -11.42 -2.82 -7.41
N SER A 314 -12.47 -2.11 -7.84
CA SER A 314 -12.67 -1.68 -9.23
C SER A 314 -11.62 -0.71 -9.75
N ARG A 315 -10.92 0.00 -8.85
CA ARG A 315 -9.88 0.99 -9.21
C ARG A 315 -8.48 0.39 -9.22
N LEU A 316 -8.30 -0.86 -8.79
CA LEU A 316 -7.02 -1.55 -8.96
C LEU A 316 -6.71 -1.69 -10.46
N PRO A 317 -5.45 -1.68 -10.88
CA PRO A 317 -5.13 -1.99 -12.28
C PRO A 317 -5.62 -3.38 -12.67
N GLU A 318 -6.01 -3.54 -13.94
CA GLU A 318 -6.57 -4.78 -14.48
C GLU A 318 -5.65 -6.00 -14.23
N TRP A 319 -4.33 -5.81 -14.35
CA TRP A 319 -3.35 -6.87 -14.10
C TRP A 319 -3.30 -7.38 -12.66
N ILE A 320 -3.75 -6.59 -11.68
CA ILE A 320 -3.95 -7.05 -10.30
C ILE A 320 -5.33 -7.69 -10.17
N GLN A 321 -6.38 -7.05 -10.70
CA GLN A 321 -7.76 -7.54 -10.59
C GLN A 321 -7.92 -8.94 -11.18
N GLN A 322 -7.35 -9.20 -12.35
CA GLN A 322 -7.40 -10.51 -13.01
C GLN A 322 -6.75 -11.64 -12.17
N GLN A 323 -5.84 -11.30 -11.25
CA GLN A 323 -5.19 -12.25 -10.33
C GLN A 323 -5.84 -12.34 -8.96
N LEU A 324 -6.89 -11.57 -8.69
CA LEU A 324 -7.58 -11.55 -7.41
C LEU A 324 -8.93 -12.30 -7.52
N PRO A 325 -8.94 -13.64 -7.41
CA PRO A 325 -10.18 -14.42 -7.47
C PRO A 325 -11.05 -14.18 -6.23
N PRO A 326 -12.37 -14.45 -6.30
CA PRO A 326 -13.30 -14.33 -5.17
C PRO A 326 -12.82 -15.04 -3.88
N ALA A 327 -12.12 -16.17 -4.02
CA ALA A 327 -11.59 -16.95 -2.91
C ALA A 327 -10.45 -16.26 -2.14
N HIS A 328 -9.81 -15.25 -2.73
CA HIS A 328 -8.70 -14.50 -2.13
C HIS A 328 -9.16 -13.23 -1.41
N HIS A 329 -10.46 -12.97 -1.36
CA HIS A 329 -11.05 -11.86 -0.62
C HIS A 329 -11.37 -12.26 0.82
N ASN A 330 -11.40 -11.26 1.70
CA ASN A 330 -11.83 -11.41 3.09
C ASN A 330 -11.11 -12.53 3.87
N LEU A 331 -9.82 -12.78 3.61
CA LEU A 331 -9.07 -13.86 4.25
C LEU A 331 -8.71 -13.54 5.70
N SER A 332 -8.62 -14.58 6.54
CA SER A 332 -7.91 -14.53 7.81
C SER A 332 -6.40 -14.68 7.60
N VAL A 333 -5.62 -14.32 8.63
CA VAL A 333 -4.16 -14.51 8.62
C VAL A 333 -3.77 -15.98 8.31
N GLU A 334 -4.45 -16.94 8.93
CA GLU A 334 -4.19 -18.37 8.72
C GLU A 334 -4.51 -18.84 7.30
N MET A 335 -5.65 -18.39 6.74
CA MET A 335 -6.01 -18.72 5.35
C MET A 335 -5.00 -18.13 4.36
N ALA A 336 -4.53 -16.91 4.61
CA ALA A 336 -3.49 -16.29 3.81
C ALA A 336 -2.17 -17.08 3.86
N VAL A 337 -1.79 -17.61 5.03
CA VAL A 337 -0.61 -18.48 5.20
C VAL A 337 -0.75 -19.76 4.37
N ILE A 338 -1.91 -20.42 4.41
CA ILE A 338 -2.16 -21.64 3.63
C ILE A 338 -2.06 -21.35 2.12
N THR A 339 -2.62 -20.22 1.70
CA THR A 339 -2.55 -19.75 0.31
C THR A 339 -1.10 -19.47 -0.10
N ALA A 340 -0.34 -18.78 0.74
CA ALA A 340 1.08 -18.49 0.51
C ALA A 340 1.91 -19.77 0.38
N ARG A 341 1.74 -20.75 1.28
CA ARG A 341 2.43 -22.06 1.21
C ARG A 341 2.14 -22.78 -0.11
N THR A 342 0.88 -22.79 -0.52
CA THR A 342 0.45 -23.43 -1.77
C THR A 342 1.05 -22.73 -2.98
N PHE A 343 1.04 -21.40 -2.97
CA PHE A 343 1.64 -20.58 -4.03
C PHE A 343 3.15 -20.81 -4.16
N PHE A 344 3.92 -20.69 -3.07
CA PHE A 344 5.37 -20.90 -3.12
C PHE A 344 5.74 -22.32 -3.50
N LYS A 345 4.99 -23.33 -3.05
CA LYS A 345 5.19 -24.73 -3.47
C LYS A 345 4.92 -24.92 -4.96
N LYS A 346 3.92 -24.23 -5.51
CA LYS A 346 3.63 -24.24 -6.96
C LYS A 346 4.75 -23.55 -7.75
N MET A 347 5.22 -22.39 -7.29
CA MET A 347 6.29 -21.65 -7.97
C MET A 347 7.66 -22.34 -7.88
N ALA A 348 7.89 -23.14 -6.84
CA ALA A 348 9.10 -23.96 -6.72
C ALA A 348 9.12 -25.17 -7.67
N ARG A 349 7.98 -25.53 -8.28
CA ARG A 349 7.90 -26.57 -9.30
C ARG A 349 8.15 -25.95 -10.67
N HIS A 350 9.06 -26.55 -11.44
CA HIS A 350 9.26 -26.23 -12.86
C HIS A 350 8.15 -26.90 -13.71
N ASP A 351 6.91 -26.47 -13.52
CA ASP A 351 5.78 -26.93 -14.32
C ASP A 351 5.68 -26.09 -15.61
N ALA A 352 5.19 -26.68 -16.70
CA ALA A 352 5.01 -25.95 -17.96
C ALA A 352 4.04 -24.76 -17.82
N ASP A 353 3.06 -24.86 -16.91
CA ASP A 353 2.07 -23.82 -16.62
C ASP A 353 2.64 -22.64 -15.81
N THR A 354 3.81 -22.82 -15.17
CA THR A 354 4.51 -21.76 -14.43
C THR A 354 5.65 -21.15 -15.23
N GLN A 355 5.86 -21.57 -16.48
CA GLN A 355 6.81 -20.92 -17.36
C GLN A 355 6.15 -19.79 -18.15
N PRO A 356 6.79 -18.61 -18.24
CA PRO A 356 6.26 -17.53 -19.02
C PRO A 356 6.24 -17.90 -20.50
N ARG A 357 5.04 -17.89 -21.09
CA ARG A 357 4.84 -18.15 -22.52
C ARG A 357 5.63 -17.13 -23.34
N THR A 358 6.56 -17.61 -24.14
CA THR A 358 7.31 -16.78 -25.10
C THR A 358 6.70 -17.02 -26.48
N LEU A 359 6.20 -15.97 -27.12
CA LEU A 359 5.63 -16.06 -28.45
C LEU A 359 6.76 -16.01 -29.49
N THR A 360 6.82 -17.04 -30.33
CA THR A 360 7.66 -17.09 -31.53
C THR A 360 6.87 -16.63 -32.75
N VAL A 361 7.57 -16.32 -33.84
CA VAL A 361 6.96 -15.92 -35.13
C VAL A 361 5.91 -16.94 -35.61
N GLU A 362 6.13 -18.22 -35.36
CA GLU A 362 5.23 -19.31 -35.76
C GLU A 362 3.97 -19.42 -34.89
N THR A 363 4.10 -19.12 -33.59
CA THR A 363 2.99 -19.24 -32.62
C THR A 363 2.13 -17.98 -32.54
N LEU A 364 2.66 -16.83 -32.98
CA LEU A 364 1.99 -15.54 -32.90
C LEU A 364 0.64 -15.49 -33.67
N PRO A 365 0.52 -15.98 -34.92
CA PRO A 365 -0.75 -15.93 -35.64
C PRO A 365 -1.86 -16.71 -34.93
N ARG A 366 -1.52 -17.89 -34.38
CA ARG A 366 -2.45 -18.70 -33.61
C ARG A 366 -2.86 -18.00 -32.31
N TYR A 367 -1.90 -17.35 -31.63
CA TYR A 367 -2.18 -16.60 -30.42
C TYR A 367 -3.12 -15.41 -30.67
N ILE A 368 -2.88 -14.64 -31.75
CA ILE A 368 -3.75 -13.52 -32.16
C ILE A 368 -5.17 -14.03 -32.43
N TYR A 369 -5.29 -15.16 -33.12
CA TYR A 369 -6.57 -15.80 -33.41
C TYR A 369 -7.31 -16.23 -32.13
N GLU A 370 -6.64 -16.97 -31.25
CA GLU A 370 -7.22 -17.51 -30.01
C GLU A 370 -7.64 -16.41 -29.02
N ARG A 371 -6.89 -15.31 -28.96
CA ARG A 371 -7.16 -14.18 -28.05
C ARG A 371 -7.98 -13.07 -28.69
N GLY A 372 -8.36 -13.20 -29.96
CA GLY A 372 -9.14 -12.19 -30.68
C GLY A 372 -8.42 -10.83 -30.78
N LEU A 373 -7.08 -10.83 -30.84
CA LEU A 373 -6.24 -9.63 -30.78
C LEU A 373 -6.18 -8.87 -32.10
N TYR A 374 -7.12 -9.07 -33.03
CA TYR A 374 -7.11 -8.40 -34.34
C TYR A 374 -7.14 -6.87 -34.28
N SER A 375 -7.45 -6.30 -33.10
CA SER A 375 -7.54 -4.86 -32.83
C SER A 375 -6.55 -4.35 -31.78
N VAL A 376 -5.71 -5.22 -31.19
CA VAL A 376 -4.64 -4.89 -30.25
C VAL A 376 -3.33 -4.88 -31.02
#